data_AF-A0A3L7SAS4-F1
#
_entry.id   AF-A0A3L7SAS4-F1
#
_cell.length_a   1.000
_cell.length_b   1.000
_cell.length_c   1.000
_cell.angle_alpha   90.00
_cell.angle_beta   90.00
_cell.angle_gamma   90.00
#
_symmetry.space_group_name_H-M   'P 1'
#
loop_
_entity.id
_entity.type
_entity.pdbx_description
1 polymer ?
#
loop_
_entity_poly.entity_id
_entity_poly.type
_entity_poly.pdbx_seq_one_letter_code
_entity_poly.pdbx_strand_id
1 'polypeptide(L)'
;MAKSPGTTRKKASKPAEVAPPAKLQRAKSKFFQPRQLIAAAFVALALLMIPVVISRLPKLDGRPEYLIGPEQVTISPPPRWIPPDLTKQVFELAGLKDQESLQDPTLSERIAAAFHTHPWIQKVVSVRKSFPARVQVEVIYREPVAMVRGIDGHYPIDKNGILLPAQDFADADVERFPVIERVSSVPMGKLGESWGDPAVAGAARLAAVLSKQKDGKSWWKELELVSIVVPRRVALTENANELEYELKTAGGSQILWGRGPDS
;
A
#
# COMPACT_ATOMS: atom_id res chain seq x y z
N MET A 1 117.90 7.51 -52.13
CA MET A 1 117.29 8.13 -53.33
C MET A 1 116.27 7.12 -53.87
N ALA A 2 115.00 7.37 -54.17
CA ALA A 2 114.20 8.58 -54.34
C ALA A 2 112.72 8.28 -53.97
N LYS A 3 111.93 9.34 -53.78
CA LYS A 3 110.52 9.36 -53.33
C LYS A 3 109.51 9.15 -54.48
N SER A 4 108.39 8.48 -54.15
CA SER A 4 106.97 8.66 -54.60
C SER A 4 106.63 8.65 -56.11
N PRO A 5 105.37 8.39 -56.57
CA PRO A 5 104.13 9.03 -56.10
C PRO A 5 102.90 8.11 -55.93
N GLY A 6 101.91 8.61 -55.20
CA GLY A 6 100.59 7.98 -55.04
C GLY A 6 99.59 8.37 -56.12
N THR A 7 98.47 7.63 -56.20
CA THR A 7 97.22 8.06 -56.86
C THR A 7 96.01 7.41 -56.19
N THR A 8 94.94 8.19 -56.03
CA THR A 8 93.70 7.97 -55.29
C THR A 8 92.54 7.43 -56.18
N ARG A 9 91.37 7.20 -55.54
CA ARG A 9 89.98 6.95 -56.05
C ARG A 9 89.54 5.47 -56.16
N LYS A 10 88.30 5.07 -55.83
CA LYS A 10 87.07 5.74 -55.35
C LYS A 10 86.13 4.66 -54.76
N LYS A 11 85.38 5.02 -53.71
CA LYS A 11 84.42 4.18 -52.97
C LYS A 11 83.07 4.14 -53.70
N ALA A 12 82.44 2.96 -53.82
CA ALA A 12 81.05 2.79 -54.28
C ALA A 12 80.20 2.11 -53.19
N SER A 13 78.99 2.61 -53.02
CA SER A 13 78.04 2.45 -51.91
C SER A 13 77.10 1.24 -52.03
N LYS A 14 76.75 0.63 -50.89
CA LYS A 14 75.75 -0.43 -50.72
C LYS A 14 74.33 0.16 -50.53
N PRO A 15 73.23 -0.50 -50.96
CA PRO A 15 71.87 0.05 -50.87
C PRO A 15 71.29 -0.01 -49.45
N ALA A 16 70.44 0.96 -49.12
CA ALA A 16 69.74 1.06 -47.85
C ALA A 16 68.54 0.11 -47.77
N GLU A 17 68.48 -0.67 -46.68
CA GLU A 17 67.37 -1.51 -46.29
C GLU A 17 66.36 -0.68 -45.47
N VAL A 18 65.08 -0.70 -45.89
CA VAL A 18 64.01 0.11 -45.32
C VAL A 18 63.49 -0.55 -44.04
N ALA A 19 63.79 0.05 -42.88
CA ALA A 19 63.23 -0.37 -41.59
C ALA A 19 61.76 0.07 -41.42
N PRO A 20 60.89 -0.74 -40.78
CA PRO A 20 59.48 -0.38 -40.56
C PRO A 20 59.32 0.70 -39.46
N PRO A 21 58.18 1.43 -39.45
CA PRO A 21 58.04 2.65 -38.66
C PRO A 21 57.92 2.39 -37.15
N ALA A 22 58.82 3.00 -36.38
CA ALA A 22 58.98 2.90 -34.92
C ALA A 22 57.77 3.33 -34.06
N LYS A 23 56.68 3.82 -34.67
CA LYS A 23 55.51 4.35 -33.93
C LYS A 23 54.61 3.24 -33.37
N LEU A 24 54.50 2.07 -34.01
CA LEU A 24 53.72 0.94 -33.48
C LEU A 24 54.43 0.19 -32.34
N GLN A 25 55.76 0.23 -32.27
CA GLN A 25 56.53 -0.45 -31.22
C GLN A 25 56.51 0.31 -29.87
N ARG A 26 56.45 1.65 -29.90
CA ARG A 26 56.39 2.50 -28.69
C ARG A 26 55.06 2.48 -27.94
N ALA A 27 53.95 2.15 -28.62
CA ALA A 27 52.64 2.01 -27.98
C ALA A 27 52.55 0.72 -27.14
N LYS A 28 53.14 -0.38 -27.63
CA LYS A 28 53.20 -1.66 -26.90
C LYS A 28 54.07 -1.59 -25.64
N SER A 29 55.14 -0.79 -25.65
CA SER A 29 56.07 -0.70 -24.51
C SER A 29 55.54 0.12 -23.33
N LYS A 30 54.45 0.90 -23.49
CA LYS A 30 53.75 1.54 -22.37
C LYS A 30 52.74 0.59 -21.72
N PHE A 31 52.04 -0.23 -22.52
CA PHE A 31 51.11 -1.25 -22.04
C PHE A 31 51.78 -2.41 -21.29
N PHE A 32 53.03 -2.73 -21.64
CA PHE A 32 53.81 -3.80 -21.00
C PHE A 32 54.83 -3.28 -19.97
N GLN A 33 54.61 -2.11 -19.39
CA GLN A 33 55.40 -1.70 -18.23
C GLN A 33 54.98 -2.54 -17.01
N PRO A 34 55.93 -3.13 -16.26
CA PRO A 34 55.62 -4.06 -15.17
C PRO A 34 54.69 -3.46 -14.13
N ARG A 35 54.79 -2.14 -13.89
CA ARG A 35 53.89 -1.40 -12.97
C ARG A 35 52.43 -1.38 -13.42
N GLN A 36 52.14 -1.24 -14.71
CA GLN A 36 50.76 -1.21 -15.22
C GLN A 36 50.16 -2.63 -15.25
N LEU A 37 50.96 -3.65 -15.52
CA LEU A 37 50.54 -5.04 -15.44
C LEU A 37 50.22 -5.47 -14.00
N ILE A 38 51.03 -5.04 -13.02
CA ILE A 38 50.75 -5.26 -11.60
C ILE A 38 49.45 -4.56 -11.20
N ALA A 39 49.27 -3.30 -11.56
CA ALA A 39 48.04 -2.56 -11.26
C ALA A 39 46.80 -3.23 -11.89
N ALA A 40 46.88 -3.63 -13.16
CA ALA A 40 45.81 -4.33 -13.85
C ALA A 40 45.49 -5.70 -13.20
N ALA A 41 46.51 -6.42 -12.75
CA ALA A 41 46.35 -7.68 -12.02
C ALA A 41 45.65 -7.48 -10.67
N PHE A 42 45.99 -6.40 -9.94
CA PHE A 42 45.28 -6.05 -8.70
C PHE A 42 43.82 -5.67 -8.93
N VAL A 43 43.53 -4.91 -9.99
CA VAL A 43 42.15 -4.55 -10.36
C VAL A 43 41.34 -5.79 -10.77
N ALA A 44 41.94 -6.67 -11.58
CA ALA A 44 41.32 -7.93 -11.98
C ALA A 44 41.09 -8.85 -10.76
N LEU A 45 42.06 -8.95 -9.85
CA LEU A 45 41.93 -9.72 -8.62
C LEU A 45 40.85 -9.14 -7.70
N ALA A 46 40.79 -7.81 -7.57
CA ALA A 46 39.74 -7.14 -6.81
C ALA A 46 38.35 -7.43 -7.41
N LEU A 47 38.19 -7.29 -8.73
CA LEU A 47 36.94 -7.61 -9.44
C LEU A 47 36.51 -9.07 -9.25
N LEU A 48 37.47 -10.01 -9.20
CA LEU A 48 37.21 -11.43 -8.99
C LEU A 48 36.86 -11.76 -7.53
N MET A 49 37.42 -11.00 -6.58
CA MET A 49 37.17 -11.16 -5.14
C MET A 49 35.87 -10.50 -4.68
N ILE A 50 35.36 -9.48 -5.36
CA ILE A 50 34.10 -8.80 -5.03
C ILE A 50 32.93 -9.79 -4.78
N PRO A 51 32.58 -10.73 -5.68
CA PRO A 51 31.47 -11.65 -5.46
C PRO A 51 31.71 -12.63 -4.30
N VAL A 52 32.96 -13.03 -4.05
CA VAL A 52 33.34 -13.88 -2.92
C VAL A 52 33.19 -13.12 -1.59
N VAL A 53 33.56 -11.84 -1.58
CA VAL A 53 33.39 -10.98 -0.40
C VAL A 53 31.91 -10.69 -0.15
N ILE A 54 31.13 -10.37 -1.20
CA ILE A 54 29.69 -10.13 -1.09
C ILE A 54 28.95 -11.38 -0.56
N SER A 55 29.32 -12.58 -1.01
CA SER A 55 28.72 -13.83 -0.51
C SER A 55 29.13 -14.20 0.93
N ARG A 56 30.25 -13.64 1.43
CA ARG A 56 30.73 -13.80 2.82
C ARG A 56 30.17 -12.75 3.77
N LEU A 57 29.51 -11.70 3.26
CA LEU A 57 28.86 -10.71 4.12
C LEU A 57 27.73 -11.41 4.91
N PRO A 58 27.65 -11.19 6.24
CA PRO A 58 26.62 -11.83 7.06
C PRO A 58 25.23 -11.39 6.57
N LYS A 59 24.37 -12.37 6.25
CA LYS A 59 22.97 -12.11 5.89
C LYS A 59 22.29 -11.40 7.06
N LEU A 60 21.92 -10.15 6.86
CA LEU A 60 21.25 -9.33 7.89
C LEU A 60 19.77 -9.70 8.03
N ASP A 61 19.22 -10.50 7.11
CA ASP A 61 17.81 -10.88 7.01
C ASP A 61 17.23 -11.60 8.23
N GLY A 62 18.08 -12.21 9.06
CA GLY A 62 17.65 -13.00 10.23
C GLY A 62 17.92 -12.34 11.58
N ARG A 63 18.38 -11.09 11.64
CA ARG A 63 18.61 -10.44 12.93
C ARG A 63 17.28 -9.93 13.49
N PRO A 64 17.02 -10.11 14.79
CA PRO A 64 15.76 -9.67 15.42
C PRO A 64 15.50 -8.16 15.23
N GLU A 65 16.57 -7.36 15.06
CA GLU A 65 16.51 -5.92 14.79
C GLU A 65 15.91 -5.54 13.43
N TYR A 66 15.76 -6.49 12.50
CA TYR A 66 15.18 -6.29 11.16
C TYR A 66 13.92 -7.14 10.93
N LEU A 67 13.46 -7.87 11.94
CA LEU A 67 12.22 -8.63 11.87
C LEU A 67 11.07 -7.78 12.39
N ILE A 68 9.94 -7.85 11.69
CA ILE A 68 8.71 -7.12 11.99
C ILE A 68 7.60 -8.13 12.18
N GLY A 69 6.95 -8.05 13.34
CA GLY A 69 5.65 -8.61 13.62
C GLY A 69 4.56 -7.53 13.70
N PRO A 70 3.34 -7.91 14.07
CA PRO A 70 2.21 -6.99 14.17
C PRO A 70 2.46 -5.87 15.21
N GLU A 71 3.22 -6.14 16.27
CA GLU A 71 3.50 -5.15 17.33
C GLU A 71 4.44 -4.02 16.91
N GLN A 72 5.25 -4.21 15.85
CA GLN A 72 6.12 -3.16 15.29
C GLN A 72 5.43 -2.37 14.16
N VAL A 73 4.19 -2.72 13.81
CA VAL A 73 3.37 -1.97 12.84
C VAL A 73 2.51 -0.96 13.58
N THR A 74 2.84 0.31 13.40
CA THR A 74 2.09 1.44 13.95
C THR A 74 1.12 1.98 12.90
N ILE A 75 -0.15 2.14 13.28
CA ILE A 75 -1.21 2.70 12.44
C ILE A 75 -1.55 4.14 12.86
N SER A 76 -2.19 4.91 11.97
CA SER A 76 -2.77 6.21 12.34
C SER A 76 -3.72 6.07 13.54
N PRO A 77 -3.84 7.07 14.44
CA PRO A 77 -4.64 6.97 15.65
C PRO A 77 -6.07 6.46 15.35
N PRO A 78 -6.45 5.26 15.84
CA PRO A 78 -7.74 4.68 15.53
C PRO A 78 -8.88 5.38 16.29
N PRO A 79 -10.03 5.63 15.65
CA PRO A 79 -11.25 6.03 16.33
C PRO A 79 -11.75 4.97 17.32
N ARG A 80 -12.62 5.38 18.25
CA ARG A 80 -13.15 4.52 19.34
C ARG A 80 -13.87 3.25 18.88
N TRP A 81 -14.39 3.22 17.66
CA TRP A 81 -15.17 2.10 17.11
C TRP A 81 -14.29 1.08 16.37
N ILE A 82 -12.99 1.34 16.27
CA ILE A 82 -12.05 0.42 15.63
C ILE A 82 -11.48 -0.53 16.70
N PRO A 83 -11.44 -1.86 16.44
CA PRO A 83 -10.86 -2.81 17.36
C PRO A 83 -9.38 -2.49 17.69
N PRO A 84 -8.96 -2.60 18.96
CA PRO A 84 -7.58 -2.28 19.37
C PRO A 84 -6.54 -3.25 18.79
N ASP A 85 -6.97 -4.45 18.40
CA ASP A 85 -6.17 -5.53 17.83
C ASP A 85 -6.22 -5.58 16.29
N LEU A 86 -6.72 -4.53 15.63
CA LEU A 86 -6.84 -4.43 14.16
C LEU A 86 -5.59 -4.91 13.42
N THR A 87 -4.39 -4.51 13.86
CA THR A 87 -3.14 -4.90 13.20
C THR A 87 -2.92 -6.41 13.21
N LYS A 88 -3.29 -7.09 14.30
CA LYS A 88 -3.21 -8.56 14.38
C LYS A 88 -4.22 -9.21 13.44
N GLN A 89 -5.45 -8.71 13.44
CA GLN A 89 -6.51 -9.18 12.54
C GLN A 89 -6.10 -9.05 11.06
N VAL A 90 -5.44 -7.93 10.69
CA VAL A 90 -4.89 -7.72 9.34
C VAL A 90 -3.83 -8.76 9.00
N PHE A 91 -2.90 -9.06 9.91
CA PHE A 91 -1.85 -10.04 9.69
C PHE A 91 -2.42 -11.46 9.53
N GLU A 92 -3.36 -11.83 10.39
CA GLU A 92 -4.06 -13.12 10.34
C GLU A 92 -4.87 -13.29 9.05
N LEU A 93 -5.67 -12.29 8.69
CA LEU A 93 -6.52 -12.32 7.49
C LEU A 93 -5.69 -12.40 6.20
N ALA A 94 -4.56 -11.70 6.16
CA ALA A 94 -3.68 -11.67 4.98
C ALA A 94 -2.65 -12.82 4.96
N GLY A 95 -2.60 -13.66 6.00
CA GLY A 95 -1.61 -14.74 6.12
C GLY A 95 -0.17 -14.24 6.16
N LEU A 96 0.06 -13.03 6.71
CA LEU A 96 1.40 -12.51 6.95
C LEU A 96 2.05 -13.26 8.11
N LYS A 97 3.38 -13.44 8.05
CA LYS A 97 4.11 -14.09 9.13
C LYS A 97 4.32 -13.11 10.29
N ASP A 98 4.48 -13.64 11.50
CA ASP A 98 4.86 -12.84 12.67
C ASP A 98 6.32 -12.32 12.61
N GLN A 99 7.09 -12.77 11.62
CA GLN A 99 8.49 -12.37 11.41
C GLN A 99 8.74 -12.10 9.93
N GLU A 100 8.41 -10.88 9.50
CA GLU A 100 8.70 -10.38 8.16
C GLU A 100 9.99 -9.56 8.15
N SER A 101 10.82 -9.70 7.11
CA SER A 101 12.08 -8.96 7.02
C SER A 101 11.86 -7.54 6.53
N LEU A 102 12.32 -6.53 7.27
CA LEU A 102 12.31 -5.11 6.85
C LEU A 102 13.07 -4.90 5.53
N GLN A 103 14.06 -5.75 5.26
CA GLN A 103 14.91 -5.69 4.06
C GLN A 103 14.21 -6.25 2.81
N ASP A 104 13.12 -7.01 2.96
CA ASP A 104 12.33 -7.50 1.83
C ASP A 104 11.73 -6.31 1.08
N PRO A 105 12.10 -6.06 -0.20
CA PRO A 105 11.58 -4.93 -0.96
C PRO A 105 10.05 -4.96 -1.11
N THR A 106 9.43 -6.14 -1.09
CA THR A 106 7.97 -6.32 -1.30
C THR A 106 7.14 -6.15 -0.04
N LEU A 107 7.77 -6.08 1.15
CA LEU A 107 7.06 -6.02 2.43
C LEU A 107 6.06 -4.86 2.51
N SER A 108 6.45 -3.67 2.05
CA SER A 108 5.57 -2.49 2.09
C SER A 108 4.33 -2.68 1.23
N GLU A 109 4.46 -3.30 0.05
CA GLU A 109 3.35 -3.57 -0.86
C GLU A 109 2.42 -4.63 -0.28
N ARG A 110 2.98 -5.70 0.31
CA ARG A 110 2.20 -6.76 0.98
C ARG A 110 1.42 -6.22 2.17
N ILE A 111 2.04 -5.39 3.01
CA ILE A 111 1.36 -4.72 4.12
C ILE A 111 0.26 -3.80 3.59
N ALA A 112 0.55 -2.98 2.56
CA ALA A 112 -0.45 -2.10 1.97
C ALA A 112 -1.66 -2.89 1.44
N ALA A 113 -1.43 -4.00 0.74
CA ALA A 113 -2.48 -4.87 0.24
C ALA A 113 -3.31 -5.49 1.38
N ALA A 114 -2.65 -5.98 2.43
CA ALA A 114 -3.31 -6.55 3.60
C ALA A 114 -4.26 -5.54 4.28
N PHE A 115 -3.77 -4.32 4.54
CA PHE A 115 -4.60 -3.26 5.10
C PHE A 115 -5.73 -2.86 4.14
N HIS A 116 -5.49 -2.81 2.83
CA HIS A 116 -6.52 -2.45 1.86
C HIS A 116 -7.68 -3.46 1.82
N THR A 117 -7.41 -4.73 2.05
CA THR A 117 -8.44 -5.79 2.08
C THR A 117 -9.25 -5.83 3.39
N HIS A 118 -8.84 -5.10 4.42
CA HIS A 118 -9.49 -5.19 5.72
C HIS A 118 -10.80 -4.38 5.76
N PRO A 119 -11.92 -4.92 6.29
CA PRO A 119 -13.24 -4.27 6.27
C PRO A 119 -13.27 -2.85 6.83
N TRP A 120 -12.55 -2.60 7.92
CA TRP A 120 -12.46 -1.29 8.58
C TRP A 120 -11.67 -0.22 7.83
N ILE A 121 -10.92 -0.60 6.79
CA ILE A 121 -10.06 0.33 6.06
C ILE A 121 -10.81 0.85 4.83
N GLN A 122 -10.97 2.16 4.77
CA GLN A 122 -11.49 2.83 3.57
C GLN A 122 -10.38 3.01 2.54
N LYS A 123 -9.19 3.45 2.99
CA LYS A 123 -8.06 3.73 2.11
C LYS A 123 -6.73 3.64 2.86
N VAL A 124 -5.73 3.07 2.22
CA VAL A 124 -4.32 3.16 2.66
C VAL A 124 -3.69 4.38 1.99
N VAL A 125 -3.17 5.31 2.80
CA VAL A 125 -2.56 6.56 2.34
C VAL A 125 -1.07 6.36 2.09
N SER A 126 -0.36 5.78 3.05
CA SER A 126 1.08 5.51 2.91
C SER A 126 1.53 4.36 3.80
N VAL A 127 2.56 3.64 3.34
CA VAL A 127 3.26 2.61 4.13
C VAL A 127 4.75 2.94 4.10
N ARG A 128 5.33 3.23 5.27
CA ARG A 128 6.72 3.67 5.42
C ARG A 128 7.47 2.75 6.35
N LYS A 129 8.60 2.24 5.88
CA LYS A 129 9.58 1.53 6.70
C LYS A 129 10.44 2.54 7.46
N SER A 130 10.71 2.26 8.72
CA SER A 130 11.57 3.09 9.56
C SER A 130 12.53 2.23 10.38
N PHE A 131 13.63 2.84 10.80
CA PHE A 131 14.58 2.24 11.74
C PHE A 131 14.43 2.89 13.12
N PRO A 132 14.47 2.15 14.24
CA PRO A 132 14.54 0.68 14.37
C PRO A 132 13.31 -0.03 13.77
N ALA A 133 13.39 -1.34 13.49
CA ALA A 133 12.38 -2.12 12.74
C ALA A 133 10.94 -1.80 13.09
N ARG A 134 10.36 -0.89 12.31
CA ARG A 134 8.99 -0.41 12.47
C ARG A 134 8.41 -0.07 11.11
N VAL A 135 7.12 -0.35 10.95
CA VAL A 135 6.34 0.07 9.78
C VAL A 135 5.27 1.04 10.24
N GLN A 136 5.23 2.21 9.62
CA GLN A 136 4.19 3.20 9.82
C GLN A 136 3.20 3.11 8.68
N VAL A 137 1.94 2.84 9.01
CA VAL A 137 0.84 2.72 8.05
C VAL A 137 -0.14 3.84 8.33
N GLU A 138 -0.29 4.72 7.35
CA GLU A 138 -1.28 5.79 7.40
C GLU A 138 -2.54 5.32 6.67
N VAL A 139 -3.66 5.25 7.38
CA VAL A 139 -4.93 4.77 6.83
C VAL A 139 -6.08 5.72 7.14
N ILE A 140 -7.07 5.71 6.26
CA ILE A 140 -8.39 6.30 6.46
C ILE A 140 -9.32 5.15 6.85
N TYR A 141 -9.90 5.26 8.04
CA TYR A 141 -10.86 4.29 8.59
C TYR A 141 -12.25 4.52 8.04
N ARG A 142 -13.05 3.46 7.97
CA ARG A 142 -14.49 3.56 7.74
C ARG A 142 -15.19 4.02 9.02
N GLU A 143 -16.22 4.81 8.82
CA GLU A 143 -17.10 5.27 9.90
C GLU A 143 -18.44 4.54 9.76
N PRO A 144 -18.89 3.82 10.81
CA PRO A 144 -20.22 3.23 10.82
C PRO A 144 -21.26 4.34 10.94
N VAL A 145 -22.30 4.30 10.11
CA VAL A 145 -23.33 5.35 10.08
C VAL A 145 -24.74 4.83 10.35
N ALA A 146 -24.98 3.54 10.12
CA ALA A 146 -26.29 2.94 10.25
C ALA A 146 -26.19 1.42 10.46
N MET A 147 -27.29 0.85 10.93
CA MET A 147 -27.49 -0.57 11.15
C MET A 147 -28.63 -1.07 10.26
N VAL A 148 -28.37 -2.00 9.35
CA VAL A 148 -29.43 -2.63 8.57
C VAL A 148 -30.09 -3.73 9.39
N ARG A 149 -31.41 -3.66 9.54
CA ARG A 149 -32.17 -4.73 10.20
C ARG A 149 -32.37 -5.90 9.24
N GLY A 150 -31.67 -6.99 9.49
CA GLY A 150 -31.87 -8.28 8.83
C GLY A 150 -32.83 -9.18 9.61
N ILE A 151 -32.94 -10.44 9.17
CA ILE A 151 -33.78 -11.46 9.80
C ILE A 151 -33.12 -11.99 11.09
N ASP A 152 -31.80 -12.09 11.07
CA ASP A 152 -30.95 -12.73 12.08
C ASP A 152 -30.15 -11.75 12.94
N GLY A 153 -30.25 -10.45 12.67
CA GLY A 153 -29.58 -9.43 13.48
C GLY A 153 -29.50 -8.06 12.81
N HIS A 154 -28.56 -7.27 13.31
CA HIS A 154 -28.23 -5.94 12.77
C HIS A 154 -26.88 -5.97 12.09
N TYR A 155 -26.82 -5.36 10.91
CA TYR A 155 -25.62 -5.32 10.09
C TYR A 155 -25.10 -3.89 9.99
N PRO A 156 -23.92 -3.58 10.57
CA PRO A 156 -23.36 -2.25 10.49
C PRO A 156 -22.89 -1.92 9.08
N ILE A 157 -23.17 -0.71 8.62
CA ILE A 157 -22.71 -0.22 7.32
C ILE A 157 -22.07 1.17 7.43
N ASP A 158 -21.15 1.46 6.50
CA ASP A 158 -20.62 2.80 6.31
C ASP A 158 -21.52 3.68 5.42
N LYS A 159 -21.17 4.96 5.26
CA LYS A 159 -21.91 5.92 4.42
C LYS A 159 -22.11 5.51 2.96
N ASN A 160 -21.28 4.60 2.44
CA ASN A 160 -21.35 4.11 1.07
C ASN A 160 -22.15 2.80 0.96
N GLY A 161 -22.71 2.30 2.08
CA GLY A 161 -23.37 1.02 2.13
C GLY A 161 -22.41 -0.18 2.15
N ILE A 162 -21.17 0.02 2.62
CA ILE A 162 -20.20 -1.08 2.76
C ILE A 162 -20.40 -1.78 4.09
N LEU A 163 -20.48 -3.11 4.05
CA LEU A 163 -20.74 -3.95 5.21
C LEU A 163 -19.52 -4.01 6.14
N LEU A 164 -19.75 -3.74 7.43
CA LEU A 164 -18.73 -3.80 8.47
C LEU A 164 -18.91 -5.06 9.34
N PRO A 165 -17.88 -5.48 10.10
CA PRO A 165 -17.97 -6.65 10.97
C PRO A 165 -18.93 -6.39 12.15
N ALA A 166 -20.03 -7.13 12.23
CA ALA A 166 -21.03 -6.98 13.30
C ALA A 166 -20.50 -7.36 14.69
N GLN A 167 -19.58 -8.32 14.75
CA GLN A 167 -18.97 -8.82 15.99
C GLN A 167 -18.16 -7.77 16.78
N ASP A 168 -17.76 -6.68 16.11
CA ASP A 168 -16.98 -5.60 16.73
C ASP A 168 -17.89 -4.59 17.45
N PHE A 169 -19.21 -4.76 17.40
CA PHE A 169 -20.19 -3.91 18.05
C PHE A 169 -20.87 -4.65 19.20
N ALA A 170 -21.00 -3.99 20.35
CA ALA A 170 -21.88 -4.45 21.41
C ALA A 170 -23.34 -4.09 21.06
N ASP A 171 -24.31 -4.84 21.61
CA ASP A 171 -25.75 -4.56 21.39
C ASP A 171 -26.13 -3.12 21.78
N ALA A 172 -25.52 -2.60 22.86
CA ALA A 172 -25.73 -1.22 23.32
C ALA A 172 -25.18 -0.15 22.36
N ASP A 173 -24.24 -0.51 21.48
CA ASP A 173 -23.77 0.38 20.42
C ASP A 173 -24.73 0.38 19.23
N VAL A 174 -25.35 -0.76 18.92
CA VAL A 174 -26.34 -0.89 17.82
C VAL A 174 -27.50 0.08 18.00
N GLU A 175 -28.01 0.22 19.22
CA GLU A 175 -29.13 1.12 19.55
C GLU A 175 -28.80 2.60 19.36
N ARG A 176 -27.52 2.97 19.26
CA ARG A 176 -27.09 4.36 19.08
C ARG A 176 -27.07 4.80 17.63
N PHE A 177 -27.19 3.86 16.70
CA PHE A 177 -27.15 4.13 15.27
C PHE A 177 -28.55 4.14 14.65
N PRO A 178 -28.76 4.95 13.60
CA PRO A 178 -29.91 4.84 12.72
C PRO A 178 -30.15 3.40 12.26
N VAL A 179 -31.37 2.90 12.42
CA VAL A 179 -31.74 1.58 11.90
C VAL A 179 -32.39 1.71 10.51
N ILE A 180 -31.91 0.94 9.55
CA ILE A 180 -32.50 0.85 8.22
C ILE A 180 -33.44 -0.36 8.20
N GLU A 181 -34.73 -0.10 7.95
CA GLU A 181 -35.81 -1.10 8.00
C GLU A 181 -36.35 -1.43 6.61
N ARG A 182 -37.03 -2.59 6.52
CA ARG A 182 -37.71 -3.10 5.33
C ARG A 182 -36.78 -3.39 4.15
N VAL A 183 -35.51 -3.64 4.44
CA VAL A 183 -34.55 -4.17 3.48
C VAL A 183 -34.90 -5.62 3.20
N SER A 184 -35.20 -5.94 1.95
CA SER A 184 -35.49 -7.31 1.50
C SER A 184 -34.27 -8.04 0.95
N SER A 185 -33.22 -7.30 0.61
CA SER A 185 -31.96 -7.86 0.13
C SER A 185 -31.11 -8.38 1.29
N VAL A 186 -30.30 -9.38 0.99
CA VAL A 186 -29.19 -9.83 1.84
C VAL A 186 -27.90 -9.22 1.31
N PRO A 187 -26.88 -8.99 2.16
CA PRO A 187 -25.60 -8.47 1.69
C PRO A 187 -25.03 -9.41 0.62
N MET A 188 -24.76 -8.89 -0.58
CA MET A 188 -24.24 -9.70 -1.69
C MET A 188 -22.76 -10.07 -1.53
N GLY A 189 -22.01 -9.29 -0.74
CA GLY A 189 -20.56 -9.36 -0.65
C GLY A 189 -20.03 -9.82 0.70
N LYS A 190 -18.70 -9.96 0.76
CA LYS A 190 -17.96 -10.20 2.00
C LYS A 190 -17.92 -8.93 2.87
N LEU A 191 -17.49 -9.08 4.12
CA LEU A 191 -17.17 -7.91 4.96
C LEU A 191 -16.19 -6.99 4.22
N GLY A 192 -16.43 -5.69 4.25
CA GLY A 192 -15.66 -4.69 3.52
C GLY A 192 -16.13 -4.43 2.09
N GLU A 193 -17.11 -5.19 1.57
CA GLU A 193 -17.72 -4.98 0.26
C GLU A 193 -19.06 -4.24 0.36
N SER A 194 -19.51 -3.72 -0.79
CA SER A 194 -20.82 -3.06 -0.88
C SER A 194 -21.95 -4.06 -0.64
N TRP A 195 -22.98 -3.62 0.09
CA TRP A 195 -24.23 -4.36 0.21
C TRP A 195 -24.83 -4.71 -1.15
N GLY A 196 -24.69 -3.79 -2.11
CA GLY A 196 -25.13 -3.94 -3.49
C GLY A 196 -26.61 -3.61 -3.73
N ASP A 197 -27.34 -3.17 -2.70
CA ASP A 197 -28.70 -2.65 -2.83
C ASP A 197 -28.67 -1.11 -2.86
N PRO A 198 -29.10 -0.46 -3.96
CA PRO A 198 -29.15 1.00 -4.07
C PRO A 198 -29.99 1.66 -2.95
N ALA A 199 -31.04 0.98 -2.48
CA ALA A 199 -31.89 1.48 -1.40
C ALA A 199 -31.11 1.60 -0.09
N VAL A 200 -30.33 0.57 0.24
CA VAL A 200 -29.45 0.55 1.42
C VAL A 200 -28.37 1.62 1.30
N ALA A 201 -27.74 1.74 0.14
CA ALA A 201 -26.71 2.75 -0.08
C ALA A 201 -27.25 4.19 0.07
N GLY A 202 -28.43 4.50 -0.47
CA GLY A 202 -29.04 5.82 -0.31
C GLY A 202 -29.53 6.09 1.11
N ALA A 203 -30.09 5.09 1.79
CA ALA A 203 -30.46 5.19 3.21
C ALA A 203 -29.21 5.41 4.10
N ALA A 204 -28.08 4.78 3.80
CA ALA A 204 -26.81 4.99 4.50
C ALA A 204 -26.30 6.43 4.36
N ARG A 205 -26.40 7.00 3.15
CA ARG A 205 -26.04 8.41 2.92
C ARG A 205 -26.96 9.36 3.67
N LEU A 206 -28.26 9.08 3.67
CA LEU A 206 -29.23 9.86 4.44
C LEU A 206 -28.94 9.79 5.95
N ALA A 207 -28.66 8.60 6.48
CA ALA A 207 -28.24 8.40 7.87
C ALA A 207 -27.00 9.21 8.22
N ALA A 208 -25.98 9.19 7.34
CA ALA A 208 -24.74 9.94 7.52
C ALA A 208 -24.99 11.46 7.58
N VAL A 209 -25.86 11.99 6.72
CA VAL A 209 -26.20 13.44 6.69
C VAL A 209 -26.98 13.85 7.93
N LEU A 210 -28.01 13.08 8.32
CA LEU A 210 -28.87 13.40 9.45
C LEU A 210 -28.16 13.22 10.81
N SER A 211 -27.22 12.26 10.89
CA SER A 211 -26.47 11.98 12.12
C SER A 211 -25.24 12.88 12.28
N LYS A 212 -24.83 13.60 11.24
CA LYS A 212 -23.68 14.50 11.28
C LYS A 212 -23.89 15.56 12.35
N GLN A 213 -22.97 15.60 13.31
CA GLN A 213 -23.02 16.58 14.39
C GLN A 213 -22.59 17.97 13.87
N LYS A 214 -23.43 18.98 14.13
CA LYS A 214 -23.16 20.39 13.86
C LYS A 214 -23.51 21.17 15.13
N ASP A 215 -22.57 21.95 15.65
CA ASP A 215 -22.75 22.77 16.87
C ASP A 215 -23.24 21.96 18.08
N GLY A 216 -22.73 20.74 18.25
CA GLY A 216 -23.09 19.86 19.35
C GLY A 216 -24.37 19.04 19.15
N LYS A 217 -25.15 19.32 18.10
CA LYS A 217 -26.45 18.69 17.83
C LYS A 217 -26.44 17.92 16.51
N SER A 218 -27.37 16.98 16.35
CA SER A 218 -27.62 16.31 15.07
C SER A 218 -29.12 16.30 14.80
N TRP A 219 -29.51 16.42 13.53
CA TRP A 219 -30.92 16.36 13.14
C TRP A 219 -31.57 15.04 13.56
N TRP A 220 -30.78 13.95 13.55
CA TRP A 220 -31.22 12.66 14.05
C TRP A 220 -31.73 12.72 15.49
N LYS A 221 -30.99 13.38 16.38
CA LYS A 221 -31.38 13.53 17.79
C LYS A 221 -32.46 14.59 17.98
N GLU A 222 -32.39 15.71 17.26
CA GLU A 222 -33.37 16.81 17.40
C GLU A 222 -34.77 16.41 16.96
N LEU A 223 -34.88 15.60 15.91
CA LEU A 223 -36.15 15.12 15.38
C LEU A 223 -36.58 13.78 16.01
N GLU A 224 -35.83 13.30 17.02
CA GLU A 224 -36.05 12.01 17.69
C GLU A 224 -36.22 10.85 16.69
N LEU A 225 -35.39 10.82 15.64
CA LEU A 225 -35.45 9.79 14.61
C LEU A 225 -34.97 8.45 15.16
N VAL A 226 -35.63 7.37 14.73
CA VAL A 226 -35.34 6.01 15.15
C VAL A 226 -34.96 5.11 13.98
N SER A 227 -35.64 5.26 12.84
CA SER A 227 -35.34 4.45 11.66
C SER A 227 -35.58 5.13 10.33
N ILE A 228 -34.86 4.66 9.32
CA ILE A 228 -35.02 4.98 7.91
C ILE A 228 -35.66 3.76 7.24
N VAL A 229 -36.82 3.94 6.63
CA VAL A 229 -37.55 2.89 5.97
C VAL A 229 -37.27 2.96 4.47
N VAL A 230 -36.78 1.84 3.91
CA VAL A 230 -36.58 1.74 2.46
C VAL A 230 -37.90 1.35 1.75
N PRO A 231 -38.08 1.76 0.48
CA PRO A 231 -39.26 1.41 -0.29
C PRO A 231 -39.38 -0.11 -0.52
N ARG A 232 -40.62 -0.62 -0.57
CA ARG A 232 -40.93 -2.07 -0.59
C ARG A 232 -40.64 -2.75 -1.94
N ARG A 233 -40.38 -1.98 -2.99
CA ARG A 233 -40.08 -2.46 -4.35
C ARG A 233 -38.99 -1.56 -4.89
N VAL A 234 -37.80 -2.10 -4.94
CA VAL A 234 -36.68 -1.50 -5.66
C VAL A 234 -36.32 -2.51 -6.73
N ALA A 235 -36.53 -2.16 -8.00
CA ALA A 235 -35.89 -2.95 -9.04
C ALA A 235 -34.37 -2.72 -8.89
N LEU A 236 -33.55 -3.77 -8.99
CA LEU A 236 -32.08 -3.64 -8.85
C LEU A 236 -31.45 -2.65 -9.85
N THR A 237 -32.20 -2.25 -10.88
CA THR A 237 -31.85 -1.25 -11.89
C THR A 237 -32.19 0.20 -11.51
N GLU A 238 -32.97 0.41 -10.45
CA GLU A 238 -33.33 1.76 -9.98
C GLU A 238 -32.15 2.42 -9.29
N ASN A 239 -31.92 3.69 -9.63
CA ASN A 239 -30.87 4.47 -8.99
C ASN A 239 -31.36 4.93 -7.61
N ALA A 240 -30.46 4.97 -6.62
CA ALA A 240 -30.77 5.43 -5.26
C ALA A 240 -31.39 6.85 -5.21
N ASN A 241 -31.11 7.65 -6.24
CA ASN A 241 -31.61 9.02 -6.37
C ASN A 241 -33.09 9.10 -6.80
N GLU A 242 -33.70 8.00 -7.23
CA GLU A 242 -35.12 7.95 -7.61
C GLU A 242 -36.00 7.34 -6.51
N LEU A 243 -35.38 6.82 -5.45
CA LEU A 243 -36.05 6.15 -4.35
C LEU A 243 -36.61 7.15 -3.33
N GLU A 244 -37.82 6.88 -2.85
CA GLU A 244 -38.45 7.64 -1.78
C GLU A 244 -38.28 6.93 -0.43
N TYR A 245 -37.67 7.64 0.51
CA TYR A 245 -37.43 7.19 1.88
C TYR A 245 -38.47 7.77 2.84
N GLU A 246 -38.78 7.01 3.88
CA GLU A 246 -39.61 7.43 5.00
C GLU A 246 -38.78 7.39 6.29
N LEU A 247 -38.89 8.42 7.13
CA LEU A 247 -38.23 8.49 8.43
C LEU A 247 -39.27 8.26 9.53
N LYS A 248 -38.93 7.42 10.51
CA LYS A 248 -39.76 7.19 11.70
C LYS A 248 -39.17 7.87 12.93
N THR A 249 -40.02 8.47 13.74
CA THR A 249 -39.63 9.07 15.03
C THR A 249 -39.99 8.17 16.21
N ALA A 250 -39.39 8.42 17.37
CA ALA A 250 -39.69 7.71 18.61
C ALA A 250 -41.16 7.88 19.05
N GLY A 251 -41.75 9.02 18.75
CA GLY A 251 -43.18 9.30 18.97
C GLY A 251 -44.13 8.61 17.99
N GLY A 252 -43.62 7.81 17.04
CA GLY A 252 -44.42 7.06 16.07
C GLY A 252 -44.85 7.85 14.83
N SER A 253 -44.38 9.09 14.67
CA SER A 253 -44.64 9.88 13.46
C SER A 253 -43.84 9.35 12.28
N GLN A 254 -44.41 9.49 11.08
CA GLN A 254 -43.78 9.12 9.81
C GLN A 254 -43.58 10.37 8.97
N ILE A 255 -42.34 10.63 8.57
CA ILE A 255 -41.98 11.76 7.71
C ILE A 255 -41.64 11.19 6.33
N LEU A 256 -42.45 11.53 5.34
CA LEU A 256 -42.12 11.25 3.94
C LEU A 256 -40.99 12.20 3.54
N TRP A 257 -39.77 11.66 3.41
CA TRP A 257 -38.59 12.47 3.11
C TRP A 257 -38.43 12.70 1.60
N GLY A 258 -38.64 11.64 0.80
CA GLY A 258 -38.34 11.66 -0.63
C GLY A 258 -36.94 11.12 -0.90
N ARG A 259 -36.13 11.79 -1.71
CA ARG A 259 -34.90 11.25 -2.29
C ARG A 259 -33.67 11.31 -1.37
N GLY A 260 -32.63 10.56 -1.74
CA GLY A 260 -31.32 10.61 -1.09
C GLY A 260 -30.61 11.96 -1.27
N PRO A 261 -29.62 12.28 -0.41
CA PRO A 261 -29.01 13.62 -0.34
C PRO A 261 -28.18 14.06 -1.58
N ASP A 262 -27.78 13.14 -2.46
CA ASP A 262 -26.98 13.44 -3.67
C ASP A 262 -27.82 13.39 -4.97
N SER A 263 -29.12 13.65 -4.86
CA SER A 263 -30.09 13.60 -5.98
C SER A 263 -30.42 14.96 -6.58
#